data_AF-A0A4Y2E7R6-F1
#
_entry.id   AF-A0A4Y2E7R6-F1
#
_cell.length_a   1.000
_cell.length_b   1.000
_cell.length_c   1.000
_cell.angle_alpha   90.00
_cell.angle_beta   90.00
_cell.angle_gamma   90.00
#
_symmetry.space_group_name_H-M   'P 1'
#
loop_
_entity.id
_entity.type
_entity.pdbx_description
1 polymer ?
#
loop_
_entity_poly.entity_id
_entity_poly.type
_entity_poly.pdbx_seq_one_letter_code
_entity_poly.pdbx_strand_id
1 'polypeptide(L)'
;MLSATHKVFDPFGFVSPVMLCPKLMLQKIWKLSLGWDEEITGSLREEFVQWFRELKALKEVRVPRWINITPDATKKFFMHTFCDASKDVYAAVSYLVQEADDKNVHFLASRSRITPLKSATIPRLELLAALVVARLTKSIVDTLGWTTVKCSYWSNSTTVLTWITKEENWSVFVNNGVQEIRKVSQPSACRHVSGVENPADLPPRGCKASYLVKTRCWEGPRWLSSFQDKGLSNGFELDEDEILQERKKSAVSALVSVNQESSISGSVNIFQNMVRLVGWITRFIQNCCSIKENRNVGELTASEFRKAELIIFRIVQKKTFQGEDDISFCLQR
;
A
#
# COMPACT_ATOMS: atom_id res chain seq x y z
N MET A 1 -10.20 -19.70 -24.31
CA MET A 1 -10.44 -19.07 -22.99
C MET A 1 -10.47 -17.55 -23.04
N LEU A 2 -9.40 -16.89 -23.51
CA LEU A 2 -9.27 -15.42 -23.51
C LEU A 2 -10.50 -14.69 -24.10
N SER A 3 -10.93 -15.07 -25.31
CA SER A 3 -12.10 -14.46 -25.96
C SER A 3 -13.37 -14.57 -25.11
N ALA A 4 -13.66 -15.76 -24.57
CA ALA A 4 -14.83 -15.99 -23.75
C ALA A 4 -14.82 -15.19 -22.44
N THR A 5 -13.66 -15.05 -21.78
CA THR A 5 -13.52 -14.21 -20.59
C THR A 5 -13.85 -12.75 -20.88
N HIS A 6 -13.43 -12.22 -22.03
CA HIS A 6 -13.64 -10.82 -22.40
C HIS A 6 -15.02 -10.53 -23.04
N LYS A 7 -15.84 -11.56 -23.29
CA LYS A 7 -17.22 -11.38 -23.79
C LYS A 7 -18.18 -10.83 -22.74
N VAL A 8 -17.86 -10.97 -21.45
CA VAL A 8 -18.71 -10.45 -20.37
C VAL A 8 -18.45 -8.95 -20.22
N PHE A 9 -19.42 -8.15 -20.63
CA PHE A 9 -19.36 -6.69 -20.51
C PHE A 9 -19.87 -6.26 -19.13
N ASP A 10 -18.94 -5.84 -18.26
CA ASP A 10 -19.23 -5.39 -16.90
C ASP A 10 -18.49 -4.08 -16.56
N PRO A 11 -18.95 -2.93 -17.10
CA PRO A 11 -18.26 -1.64 -16.94
C PRO A 11 -18.29 -1.12 -15.50
N PHE A 12 -19.32 -1.48 -14.73
CA PHE A 12 -19.51 -1.04 -13.35
C PHE A 12 -18.99 -2.06 -12.34
N GLY A 13 -18.71 -3.31 -12.72
CA GLY A 13 -18.18 -4.31 -11.80
C GLY A 13 -19.26 -5.05 -11.00
N PHE A 14 -20.50 -5.15 -11.50
CA PHE A 14 -21.57 -5.87 -10.81
C PHE A 14 -21.28 -7.36 -10.63
N VAL A 15 -20.63 -7.95 -11.63
CA VAL A 15 -20.28 -9.38 -11.64
C VAL A 15 -18.78 -9.58 -11.46
N SER A 16 -18.08 -8.56 -10.95
CA SER A 16 -16.63 -8.62 -10.70
C SER A 16 -16.20 -9.85 -9.88
N PRO A 17 -16.96 -10.31 -8.86
CA PRO A 17 -16.57 -11.51 -8.11
C PRO A 17 -16.56 -12.79 -8.96
N VAL A 18 -17.48 -12.88 -9.93
CA VAL A 18 -17.59 -14.01 -10.87
C VAL A 18 -16.53 -13.90 -11.96
N MET A 19 -16.18 -12.67 -12.35
CA MET A 19 -15.14 -12.40 -13.34
C MET A 19 -13.71 -12.54 -12.78
N LEU A 20 -13.53 -12.68 -11.47
CA LEU A 20 -12.22 -12.97 -10.88
C LEU A 20 -11.72 -14.38 -11.23
N CYS A 21 -12.60 -15.39 -11.20
CA CYS A 21 -12.25 -16.77 -11.52
C CYS A 21 -11.48 -16.91 -12.84
N PRO A 22 -12.02 -16.47 -14.01
CA PRO A 22 -11.34 -16.64 -15.28
C PRO A 22 -10.08 -15.78 -15.40
N LYS A 23 -10.01 -14.62 -14.72
CA LYS A 23 -8.82 -13.78 -14.73
C LYS A 23 -7.67 -14.46 -13.97
N LEU A 24 -7.95 -15.09 -12.82
CA LEU A 24 -6.96 -15.84 -12.05
C LEU A 24 -6.46 -17.05 -12.83
N MET A 25 -7.37 -17.75 -13.51
CA MET A 25 -7.01 -18.85 -14.39
C MET A 25 -6.14 -18.42 -15.58
N LEU A 26 -6.42 -17.26 -16.18
CA LEU A 26 -5.54 -16.68 -17.22
C LEU A 26 -4.15 -16.40 -16.67
N GLN A 27 -4.04 -15.86 -15.44
CA GLN A 27 -2.74 -15.68 -14.80
C GLN A 27 -2.01 -17.01 -14.58
N LYS A 28 -2.70 -18.08 -14.17
CA LYS A 28 -2.12 -19.43 -14.05
C LYS A 28 -1.61 -19.96 -15.38
N ILE A 29 -2.38 -19.80 -16.46
CA ILE A 29 -2.00 -20.21 -17.82
C ILE A 29 -0.74 -19.48 -18.28
N TRP A 30 -0.64 -18.17 -18.00
CA TRP A 30 0.57 -17.40 -18.32
C TRP A 30 1.79 -17.87 -17.56
N LYS A 31 1.65 -18.34 -16.30
CA LYS A 31 2.75 -18.95 -15.55
C LYS A 31 3.22 -20.28 -16.16
N LEU A 32 2.33 -20.99 -16.84
CA LEU A 32 2.65 -22.24 -17.55
C LEU A 32 3.27 -22.00 -18.94
N SER A 33 3.40 -20.74 -19.38
CA SER A 33 3.96 -20.35 -20.68
C SER A 33 3.29 -21.04 -21.88
N LEU A 34 2.00 -21.35 -21.77
CA LEU A 34 1.25 -21.99 -22.85
C LEU A 34 1.10 -21.04 -24.05
N GLY A 35 1.24 -21.62 -25.25
CA GLY A 35 1.01 -20.93 -26.51
C GLY A 35 -0.47 -20.54 -26.71
N TRP A 36 -0.74 -19.62 -27.63
CA TRP A 36 -2.11 -19.15 -27.92
C TRP A 36 -3.04 -20.24 -28.43
N ASP A 37 -2.49 -21.19 -29.19
CA ASP A 37 -3.21 -22.29 -29.84
C ASP A 37 -3.09 -23.62 -29.08
N GLU A 38 -2.38 -23.63 -27.94
CA GLU A 38 -2.21 -24.84 -27.14
C GLU A 38 -3.48 -25.18 -26.35
N GLU A 39 -3.84 -26.46 -26.32
CA GLU A 39 -5.02 -26.92 -25.61
C GLU A 39 -4.79 -26.90 -24.09
N ILE A 40 -5.71 -26.26 -23.36
CA ILE A 40 -5.73 -26.29 -21.90
C ILE A 40 -6.26 -27.67 -21.48
N THR A 41 -5.47 -28.42 -20.74
CA THR A 41 -5.81 -29.78 -20.26
C THR A 41 -6.00 -29.83 -18.74
N GLY A 42 -6.53 -30.96 -18.25
CA GLY A 42 -6.68 -31.23 -16.81
C GLY A 42 -7.64 -30.28 -16.09
N SER A 43 -7.32 -29.99 -14.82
CA SER A 43 -8.19 -29.24 -13.90
C SER A 43 -8.52 -27.83 -14.37
N LEU A 44 -7.61 -27.15 -15.07
CA LEU A 44 -7.86 -25.79 -15.60
C LEU A 44 -8.97 -25.79 -16.66
N ARG A 45 -9.05 -26.84 -17.49
CA ARG A 45 -10.14 -26.97 -18.48
C ARG A 45 -11.48 -27.15 -17.77
N GLU A 46 -11.52 -28.03 -16.78
CA GLU A 46 -12.72 -28.34 -16.00
C GLU A 46 -13.22 -27.11 -15.23
N GLU A 47 -12.33 -26.40 -14.53
CA GLU A 47 -12.63 -25.15 -13.84
C GLU A 47 -13.24 -24.11 -14.82
N PHE A 48 -12.68 -23.99 -16.03
CA PHE A 48 -13.10 -22.98 -17.00
C PHE A 48 -14.46 -23.32 -17.60
N VAL A 49 -14.66 -24.60 -17.98
CA VAL A 49 -15.94 -25.08 -18.50
C VAL A 49 -17.03 -24.95 -17.45
N GLN A 50 -16.73 -25.26 -16.19
CA GLN A 50 -17.66 -25.09 -15.08
C GLN A 50 -18.05 -23.62 -14.90
N TRP A 51 -17.06 -22.72 -14.83
CA TRP A 51 -17.32 -21.29 -14.77
C TRP A 51 -18.18 -20.80 -15.94
N PHE A 52 -17.85 -21.23 -17.16
CA PHE A 52 -18.57 -20.82 -18.38
C PHE A 52 -20.03 -21.29 -18.38
N ARG A 53 -20.30 -22.51 -17.90
CA ARG A 53 -21.67 -23.04 -17.76
C ARG A 53 -22.50 -22.25 -16.74
N GLU A 54 -21.88 -21.84 -15.64
CA GLU A 54 -22.53 -21.09 -14.57
C GLU A 54 -22.90 -19.65 -14.96
N LEU A 55 -22.27 -19.06 -15.98
CA LEU A 55 -22.61 -17.71 -16.46
C LEU A 55 -24.09 -17.54 -16.82
N LYS A 56 -24.80 -18.63 -17.16
CA LYS A 56 -26.25 -18.58 -17.42
C LYS A 56 -27.04 -18.06 -16.22
N ALA A 57 -26.60 -18.32 -14.99
CA ALA A 57 -27.24 -17.83 -13.78
C ALA A 57 -27.18 -16.31 -13.64
N LEU A 58 -26.20 -15.64 -14.28
CA LEU A 58 -26.12 -14.17 -14.27
C LEU A 58 -27.34 -13.50 -14.93
N LYS A 59 -28.12 -14.23 -15.74
CA LYS A 59 -29.38 -13.73 -16.30
C LYS A 59 -30.43 -13.38 -15.23
N GLU A 60 -30.30 -13.94 -14.03
CA GLU A 60 -31.19 -13.69 -12.89
C GLU A 60 -30.80 -12.41 -12.13
N VAL A 61 -29.57 -11.91 -12.31
CA VAL A 61 -29.13 -10.66 -11.68
C VAL A 61 -29.93 -9.50 -12.28
N ARG A 62 -30.60 -8.76 -11.40
CA ARG A 62 -31.39 -7.56 -11.71
C ARG A 62 -30.93 -6.44 -10.81
N VAL A 63 -30.28 -5.45 -11.38
CA VAL A 63 -29.81 -4.28 -10.64
C VAL A 63 -30.58 -3.04 -11.11
N PRO A 64 -31.26 -2.32 -10.20
CA PRO A 64 -31.85 -1.03 -10.51
C PRO A 64 -30.78 -0.04 -10.99
N ARG A 65 -30.94 0.52 -12.19
CA ARG A 65 -29.98 1.48 -12.74
C ARG A 65 -30.23 2.91 -12.28
N TRP A 66 -31.47 3.25 -11.95
CA TRP A 66 -31.84 4.59 -11.57
C TRP A 66 -31.73 4.75 -10.05
N ILE A 67 -30.88 5.68 -9.63
CA ILE A 67 -30.58 5.97 -8.21
C ILE A 67 -31.48 7.12 -7.70
N ASN A 68 -32.29 7.75 -8.56
CA ASN A 68 -33.23 8.84 -8.23
C ASN A 68 -32.59 9.99 -7.42
N ILE A 69 -31.47 10.52 -7.90
CA ILE A 69 -30.74 11.62 -7.26
C ILE A 69 -30.86 12.88 -8.11
N THR A 70 -31.39 13.93 -7.51
CA THR A 70 -31.24 15.29 -8.04
C THR A 70 -29.96 15.91 -7.48
N PRO A 71 -29.26 16.79 -8.23
CA PRO A 71 -28.03 17.44 -7.77
C PRO A 71 -28.16 18.11 -6.40
N ASP A 72 -29.30 18.75 -6.15
CA ASP A 72 -29.59 19.45 -4.88
C ASP A 72 -29.81 18.49 -3.69
N ALA A 73 -30.16 17.23 -3.97
CA ALA A 73 -30.39 16.22 -2.93
C ALA A 73 -29.12 15.49 -2.49
N THR A 74 -27.97 15.69 -3.15
CA THR A 74 -26.70 14.99 -2.86
C THR A 74 -26.24 15.13 -1.40
N LYS A 75 -26.63 16.21 -0.70
CA LYS A 75 -26.36 16.41 0.74
C LYS A 75 -26.99 15.35 1.64
N LYS A 76 -28.05 14.69 1.17
CA LYS A 76 -28.75 13.60 1.88
C LYS A 76 -28.15 12.24 1.58
N PHE A 77 -27.06 12.16 0.80
CA PHE A 77 -26.44 10.91 0.42
C PHE A 77 -25.03 10.79 0.98
N PHE A 78 -24.68 9.56 1.32
CA PHE A 78 -23.37 9.18 1.80
C PHE A 78 -22.82 8.08 0.91
N MET A 79 -21.65 8.32 0.36
CA MET A 79 -20.94 7.31 -0.42
C MET A 79 -20.01 6.54 0.50
N HIS A 80 -20.12 5.21 0.49
CA HIS A 80 -19.29 4.30 1.26
C HIS A 80 -18.52 3.42 0.29
N THR A 81 -17.19 3.55 0.30
CA THR A 81 -16.30 2.77 -0.55
C THR A 81 -15.39 1.91 0.31
N PHE A 82 -15.40 0.61 0.06
CA PHE A 82 -14.72 -0.42 0.83
C PHE A 82 -13.57 -1.00 0.01
N CYS A 83 -12.45 -1.32 0.65
CA CYS A 83 -11.38 -2.14 0.07
C CYS A 83 -11.15 -3.41 0.86
N ASP A 84 -10.61 -4.40 0.16
CA ASP A 84 -9.97 -5.56 0.75
C ASP A 84 -8.81 -6.04 -0.15
N ALA A 85 -7.85 -6.74 0.45
CA ALA A 85 -6.76 -7.36 -0.27
C ALA A 85 -6.43 -8.75 0.27
N SER A 86 -6.13 -9.63 -0.67
CA SER A 86 -5.60 -10.96 -0.43
C SER A 86 -4.30 -11.13 -1.22
N LYS A 87 -3.64 -12.28 -1.05
CA LYS A 87 -2.43 -12.62 -1.80
C LYS A 87 -2.65 -12.62 -3.32
N ASP A 88 -3.84 -13.00 -3.77
CA ASP A 88 -4.13 -13.20 -5.20
C ASP A 88 -4.84 -12.00 -5.84
N VAL A 89 -5.65 -11.27 -5.06
CA VAL A 89 -6.55 -10.22 -5.57
C VAL A 89 -6.68 -9.11 -4.54
N TYR A 90 -6.78 -7.88 -5.02
CA TYR A 90 -7.28 -6.75 -4.24
C TYR A 90 -8.43 -6.06 -4.96
N ALA A 91 -9.40 -5.57 -4.18
CA ALA A 91 -10.66 -5.08 -4.71
C ALA A 91 -11.19 -3.86 -3.95
N ALA A 92 -12.12 -3.17 -4.61
CA ALA A 92 -12.87 -2.07 -4.08
C ALA A 92 -14.34 -2.16 -4.50
N VAL A 93 -15.27 -1.78 -3.62
CA VAL A 93 -16.69 -1.66 -3.94
C VAL A 93 -17.27 -0.38 -3.33
N SER A 94 -18.11 0.31 -4.09
CA SER A 94 -18.72 1.58 -3.69
C SER A 94 -20.24 1.47 -3.69
N TYR A 95 -20.83 1.94 -2.59
CA TYR A 95 -22.26 2.02 -2.37
C TYR A 95 -22.65 3.46 -2.04
N LEU A 96 -23.90 3.80 -2.34
CA LEU A 96 -24.53 5.04 -1.96
C LEU A 96 -25.70 4.76 -1.01
N VAL A 97 -25.78 5.53 0.05
CA VAL A 97 -26.80 5.39 1.09
C VAL A 97 -27.53 6.71 1.22
N GLN A 98 -28.86 6.66 1.24
CA GLN A 98 -29.70 7.82 1.52
C GLN A 98 -29.93 7.99 3.03
N GLU A 99 -29.74 9.19 3.56
CA GLU A 99 -30.07 9.58 4.92
C GLU A 99 -31.57 9.94 4.99
N ALA A 100 -32.41 8.91 5.08
CA ALA A 100 -33.85 9.00 5.30
C ALA A 100 -34.32 7.83 6.18
N ASP A 101 -35.58 7.85 6.63
CA ASP A 101 -36.16 6.79 7.47
C ASP A 101 -36.18 5.41 6.78
N ASP A 102 -36.23 5.39 5.45
CA ASP A 102 -36.10 4.20 4.62
C ASP A 102 -34.78 4.25 3.82
N LYS A 103 -33.72 3.71 4.42
CA LYS A 103 -32.35 3.81 3.88
C LYS A 103 -32.17 2.86 2.70
N ASN A 104 -32.33 3.41 1.50
CA ASN A 104 -31.99 2.70 0.27
C ASN A 104 -30.46 2.65 0.08
N VAL A 105 -29.96 1.46 -0.22
CA VAL A 105 -28.56 1.22 -0.58
C VAL A 105 -28.48 0.96 -2.09
N HIS A 106 -27.61 1.71 -2.76
CA HIS A 106 -27.40 1.58 -4.19
C HIS A 106 -25.95 1.22 -4.47
N PHE A 107 -25.72 0.12 -5.19
CA PHE A 107 -24.40 -0.16 -5.75
C PHE A 107 -24.05 0.88 -6.83
N LEU A 108 -22.85 1.43 -6.75
CA LEU A 108 -22.33 2.37 -7.74
C LEU A 108 -21.38 1.67 -8.69
N ALA A 109 -20.30 1.13 -8.15
CA ALA A 109 -19.28 0.43 -8.92
C ALA A 109 -18.40 -0.43 -8.03
N SER A 110 -17.77 -1.45 -8.62
CA SER A 110 -16.66 -2.19 -8.04
C SER A 110 -15.49 -2.30 -9.02
N ARG A 111 -14.30 -2.49 -8.46
CA ARG A 111 -13.07 -2.71 -9.22
C ARG A 111 -12.26 -3.79 -8.53
N SER A 112 -11.82 -4.78 -9.30
CA SER A 112 -10.99 -5.87 -8.81
C SER A 112 -9.73 -5.99 -9.66
N ARG A 113 -8.57 -6.21 -9.04
CA ARG A 113 -7.29 -6.38 -9.73
C ARG A 113 -6.59 -7.63 -9.22
N ILE A 114 -5.94 -8.34 -10.13
CA ILE A 114 -5.08 -9.47 -9.77
C ILE A 114 -3.73 -8.92 -9.29
N THR A 115 -3.24 -9.50 -8.20
CA THR A 115 -1.92 -9.20 -7.65
C THR A 115 -0.82 -9.46 -8.69
N PRO A 116 0.14 -8.53 -8.85
CA PRO A 116 1.31 -8.76 -9.71
C PRO A 116 2.03 -10.07 -9.38
N LEU A 117 2.65 -10.69 -10.38
CA LEU A 117 3.43 -11.91 -10.19
C LEU A 117 4.64 -11.72 -9.27
N LYS A 118 5.17 -10.50 -9.22
CA LYS A 118 6.22 -10.14 -8.26
C LYS A 118 5.61 -10.08 -6.87
N SER A 119 6.20 -10.81 -5.94
CA SER A 119 5.77 -10.86 -4.55
C SER A 119 5.73 -9.45 -3.94
N ALA A 120 4.55 -9.03 -3.51
CA ALA A 120 4.35 -7.90 -2.62
C ALA A 120 3.92 -8.44 -1.25
N THR A 121 4.23 -7.70 -0.19
CA THR A 121 3.72 -8.00 1.16
C THR A 121 2.23 -7.72 1.22
N ILE A 122 1.52 -8.39 2.12
CA ILE A 122 0.07 -8.21 2.31
C ILE A 122 -0.27 -6.73 2.60
N PRO A 123 0.44 -6.02 3.51
CA PRO A 123 0.20 -4.59 3.75
C PRO A 123 0.33 -3.70 2.52
N ARG A 124 1.27 -4.00 1.61
CA ARG A 124 1.40 -3.25 0.36
C ARG A 124 0.24 -3.52 -0.59
N LEU A 125 -0.30 -4.75 -0.61
CA LEU A 125 -1.51 -5.08 -1.40
C LEU A 125 -2.74 -4.39 -0.82
N GLU A 126 -2.87 -4.35 0.50
CA GLU A 126 -3.93 -3.61 1.20
C GLU A 126 -3.85 -2.11 0.88
N LEU A 127 -2.66 -1.52 0.86
CA LEU A 127 -2.47 -0.12 0.45
C LEU A 127 -2.86 0.11 -1.02
N LEU A 128 -2.56 -0.85 -1.90
CA LEU A 128 -3.01 -0.79 -3.29
C LEU A 128 -4.54 -0.89 -3.40
N ALA A 129 -5.19 -1.65 -2.54
CA ALA A 129 -6.65 -1.70 -2.46
C ALA A 129 -7.23 -0.34 -2.04
N ALA A 130 -6.65 0.29 -1.01
CA ALA A 130 -7.03 1.64 -0.57
C ALA A 130 -6.83 2.70 -1.67
N LEU A 131 -5.77 2.56 -2.49
CA LEU A 131 -5.58 3.41 -3.67
C LEU A 131 -6.67 3.21 -4.73
N VAL A 132 -7.09 1.97 -4.98
CA VAL A 132 -8.22 1.69 -5.89
C VAL A 132 -9.49 2.34 -5.36
N VAL A 133 -9.73 2.28 -4.06
CA VAL A 133 -10.86 2.94 -3.39
C VAL A 133 -10.84 4.45 -3.60
N ALA A 134 -9.71 5.11 -3.34
CA ALA A 134 -9.58 6.56 -3.55
C ALA A 134 -9.85 6.95 -5.01
N ARG A 135 -9.24 6.25 -5.96
CA ARG A 135 -9.43 6.50 -7.40
C ARG A 135 -10.86 6.24 -7.87
N LEU A 136 -11.49 5.17 -7.37
CA LEU A 136 -12.86 4.81 -7.71
C LEU A 136 -13.83 5.88 -7.22
N THR A 137 -13.73 6.25 -5.93
CA THR A 137 -14.51 7.33 -5.32
C THR A 137 -14.37 8.63 -6.11
N LYS A 138 -13.14 9.06 -6.40
CA LYS A 138 -12.89 10.27 -7.20
C LYS A 138 -13.56 10.19 -8.57
N SER A 139 -13.37 9.08 -9.27
CA SER A 139 -13.94 8.87 -10.61
C SER A 139 -15.47 8.99 -10.59
N ILE A 140 -16.14 8.43 -9.59
CA ILE A 140 -17.60 8.49 -9.46
C ILE A 140 -18.04 9.94 -9.18
N VAL A 141 -17.43 10.59 -8.19
CA VAL A 141 -17.78 11.96 -7.78
C VAL A 141 -17.59 12.94 -8.93
N ASP A 142 -16.44 12.88 -9.61
CA ASP A 142 -16.11 13.77 -10.73
C ASP A 142 -17.06 13.54 -11.91
N THR A 143 -17.36 12.29 -12.25
CA THR A 143 -18.24 11.94 -13.40
C THR A 143 -19.68 12.37 -13.16
N LEU A 144 -20.17 12.26 -11.92
CA LEU A 144 -21.55 12.58 -11.56
C LEU A 144 -21.74 14.02 -11.06
N GLY A 145 -20.65 14.79 -10.92
CA GLY A 145 -20.69 16.16 -10.42
C GLY A 145 -21.14 16.27 -8.97
N TRP A 146 -20.93 15.23 -8.15
CA TRP A 146 -21.43 15.15 -6.77
C TRP A 146 -20.52 15.87 -5.77
N THR A 147 -20.32 17.17 -5.94
CA THR A 147 -19.36 17.95 -5.14
C THR A 147 -19.69 18.03 -3.64
N THR A 148 -20.95 17.81 -3.25
CA THR A 148 -21.40 17.88 -1.85
C THR A 148 -21.68 16.54 -1.19
N VAL A 149 -21.45 15.41 -1.88
CA VAL A 149 -21.68 14.08 -1.29
C VAL A 149 -20.61 13.76 -0.23
N LYS A 150 -21.03 13.30 0.94
CA LYS A 150 -20.09 12.86 1.97
C LYS A 150 -19.52 11.49 1.60
N CYS A 151 -18.21 11.31 1.76
CA CYS A 151 -17.51 10.09 1.39
C CYS A 151 -16.88 9.41 2.60
N SER A 152 -16.99 8.09 2.64
CA SER A 152 -16.47 7.21 3.68
C SER A 152 -15.61 6.13 3.06
N TYR A 153 -14.40 5.94 3.58
CA TYR A 153 -13.40 5.02 3.03
C TYR A 153 -13.12 3.92 4.05
N TRP A 154 -13.43 2.67 3.72
CA TRP A 154 -13.42 1.55 4.66
C TRP A 154 -12.34 0.54 4.33
N SER A 155 -11.60 0.11 5.34
CA SER A 155 -10.56 -0.92 5.26
C SER A 155 -10.59 -1.81 6.50
N ASN A 156 -10.28 -3.09 6.34
CA ASN A 156 -10.01 -4.02 7.44
C ASN A 156 -8.53 -4.03 7.87
N SER A 157 -7.65 -3.37 7.12
CA SER A 157 -6.23 -3.25 7.44
C SER A 157 -5.96 -2.08 8.38
N THR A 158 -5.68 -2.40 9.65
CA THR A 158 -5.23 -1.42 10.65
C THR A 158 -3.86 -0.83 10.29
N THR A 159 -2.99 -1.61 9.65
CA THR A 159 -1.69 -1.16 9.13
C THR A 159 -1.85 -0.04 8.12
N VAL A 160 -2.71 -0.21 7.11
CA VAL A 160 -2.97 0.81 6.09
C VAL A 160 -3.66 2.05 6.68
N LEU A 161 -4.65 1.85 7.56
CA LEU A 161 -5.30 2.98 8.25
C LEU A 161 -4.29 3.77 9.08
N THR A 162 -3.34 3.09 9.73
CA THR A 162 -2.26 3.75 10.48
C THR A 162 -1.34 4.55 9.56
N TRP A 163 -0.94 4.00 8.41
CA TRP A 163 -0.13 4.75 7.44
C TRP A 163 -0.84 5.98 6.88
N ILE A 164 -2.16 5.91 6.67
CA ILE A 164 -2.96 7.03 6.16
C ILE A 164 -3.12 8.11 7.24
N THR A 165 -3.29 7.72 8.50
CA THR A 165 -3.59 8.65 9.60
C THR A 165 -2.34 9.28 10.21
N LYS A 166 -1.26 8.51 10.41
CA LYS A 166 -0.01 9.02 10.99
C LYS A 166 0.87 9.68 9.94
N GLU A 167 1.51 10.78 10.31
CA GLU A 167 2.55 11.44 9.52
C GLU A 167 3.93 10.97 9.98
N GLU A 168 4.43 9.90 9.35
CA GLU A 168 5.77 9.40 9.59
C GLU A 168 6.59 9.29 8.30
N ASN A 169 7.89 9.06 8.46
CA ASN A 169 8.80 8.86 7.34
C ASN A 169 8.69 7.43 6.80
N TRP A 170 7.56 7.14 6.15
CA TRP A 170 7.32 5.84 5.50
C TRP A 170 8.25 5.61 4.31
N SER A 171 8.36 4.36 3.88
CA SER A 171 9.05 3.98 2.64
C SER A 171 8.49 4.75 1.44
N VAL A 172 9.26 4.85 0.36
CA VAL A 172 8.83 5.60 -0.82
C VAL A 172 7.52 5.05 -1.40
N PHE A 173 7.34 3.72 -1.37
CA PHE A 173 6.11 3.08 -1.84
C PHE A 173 4.90 3.50 -1.00
N VAL A 174 5.01 3.37 0.32
CA VAL A 174 3.92 3.70 1.24
C VAL A 174 3.62 5.20 1.22
N ASN A 175 4.64 6.05 1.29
CA ASN A 175 4.47 7.50 1.28
C ASN A 175 3.79 7.98 -0.01
N ASN A 176 4.22 7.50 -1.19
CA ASN A 176 3.59 7.88 -2.45
C ASN A 176 2.11 7.47 -2.49
N GLY A 177 1.78 6.26 -2.01
CA GLY A 177 0.40 5.79 -1.93
C GLY A 177 -0.46 6.61 -0.97
N VAL A 178 0.04 6.87 0.25
CA VAL A 178 -0.65 7.68 1.25
C VAL A 178 -0.88 9.11 0.74
N GLN A 179 0.10 9.73 0.10
CA GLN A 179 -0.04 11.07 -0.46
C GLN A 179 -1.09 11.12 -1.56
N GLU A 180 -1.20 10.09 -2.41
CA GLU A 180 -2.25 10.03 -3.41
C GLU A 180 -3.64 9.87 -2.78
N ILE A 181 -3.79 9.00 -1.77
CA ILE A 181 -5.04 8.83 -1.02
C ILE A 181 -5.46 10.15 -0.38
N ARG A 182 -4.52 10.84 0.29
CA ARG A 182 -4.77 12.12 0.97
C ARG A 182 -5.16 13.27 0.04
N LYS A 183 -4.86 13.19 -1.27
CA LYS A 183 -5.36 14.16 -2.28
C LYS A 183 -6.86 14.03 -2.54
N VAL A 184 -7.46 12.89 -2.23
CA VAL A 184 -8.88 12.58 -2.51
C VAL A 184 -9.70 12.46 -1.24
N SER A 185 -9.10 11.95 -0.16
CA SER A 185 -9.76 11.69 1.11
C SER A 185 -9.05 12.41 2.25
N GLN A 186 -9.81 12.85 3.25
CA GLN A 186 -9.25 13.25 4.53
C GLN A 186 -9.03 12.01 5.41
N PRO A 187 -7.96 11.96 6.23
CA PRO A 187 -7.74 10.86 7.17
C PRO A 187 -8.93 10.61 8.10
N SER A 188 -9.66 11.65 8.49
CA SER A 188 -10.89 11.58 9.31
C SER A 188 -12.05 10.84 8.63
N ALA A 189 -12.04 10.70 7.31
CA ALA A 189 -13.06 9.97 6.55
C ALA A 189 -12.73 8.47 6.39
N CYS A 190 -11.51 8.06 6.76
CA CYS A 190 -11.07 6.67 6.75
C CYS A 190 -11.58 5.94 8.00
N ARG A 191 -12.16 4.76 7.82
CA ARG A 191 -12.81 3.99 8.86
C ARG A 191 -12.38 2.53 8.79
N HIS A 192 -12.35 1.89 9.95
CA HIS A 192 -12.12 0.46 10.04
C HIS A 192 -13.45 -0.31 9.88
N VAL A 193 -13.40 -1.44 9.19
CA VAL A 193 -14.49 -2.42 9.11
C VAL A 193 -13.92 -3.81 9.39
N SER A 194 -14.62 -4.66 10.14
CA SER A 194 -14.17 -6.03 10.33
C SER A 194 -14.20 -6.79 9.00
N GLY A 195 -13.30 -7.78 8.80
CA GLY A 195 -13.28 -8.57 7.57
C GLY A 195 -14.62 -9.24 7.27
N VAL A 196 -15.30 -9.76 8.29
CA VAL A 196 -16.61 -10.44 8.18
C VAL A 196 -17.71 -9.50 7.68
N GLU A 197 -17.64 -8.23 8.03
CA GLU A 197 -18.63 -7.21 7.64
C GLU A 197 -18.23 -6.43 6.38
N ASN A 198 -17.05 -6.71 5.84
CA ASN A 198 -16.49 -6.00 4.70
C ASN A 198 -17.06 -6.55 3.38
N PRO A 199 -17.89 -5.78 2.64
CA PRO A 199 -18.43 -6.24 1.37
C PRO A 199 -17.38 -6.30 0.24
N ALA A 200 -16.17 -5.77 0.47
CA ALA A 200 -15.04 -5.91 -0.45
C ALA A 200 -14.28 -7.22 -0.25
N ASP A 201 -14.52 -7.96 0.84
CA ASP A 201 -13.96 -9.30 1.05
C ASP A 201 -14.56 -10.26 0.02
N LEU A 202 -13.83 -10.39 -1.09
CA LEU A 202 -14.17 -11.29 -2.17
C LEU A 202 -13.50 -12.62 -1.88
N PRO A 203 -14.18 -13.75 -2.14
CA PRO A 203 -13.53 -15.04 -2.05
C PRO A 203 -12.25 -15.01 -2.90
N PRO A 204 -11.08 -15.43 -2.37
CA PRO A 204 -9.79 -15.26 -3.04
C PRO A 204 -9.72 -15.85 -4.46
N ARG A 205 -10.61 -16.80 -4.76
CA ARG A 205 -10.73 -17.47 -6.07
C ARG A 205 -11.84 -16.91 -6.96
N GLY A 206 -12.48 -15.81 -6.56
CA GLY A 206 -13.79 -15.39 -7.07
C GLY A 206 -14.92 -16.30 -6.59
N CYS A 207 -16.13 -16.06 -7.08
CA CYS A 207 -17.31 -16.84 -6.70
C CYS A 207 -18.08 -17.38 -7.92
N LYS A 208 -18.91 -18.38 -7.65
CA LYS A 208 -19.86 -18.92 -8.61
C LYS A 208 -20.94 -17.89 -8.93
N ALA A 209 -21.44 -17.88 -10.16
CA ALA A 209 -22.54 -16.99 -10.54
C ALA A 209 -23.79 -17.21 -9.67
N SER A 210 -24.09 -18.47 -9.32
CA SER A 210 -25.18 -18.83 -8.41
C SER A 210 -24.98 -18.29 -6.99
N TYR A 211 -23.73 -18.22 -6.52
CA TYR A 211 -23.42 -17.61 -5.23
C TYR A 211 -23.75 -16.11 -5.26
N LEU A 212 -23.32 -15.39 -6.31
CA LEU A 212 -23.63 -13.98 -6.49
C LEU A 212 -25.15 -13.72 -6.50
N VAL A 213 -25.91 -14.52 -7.25
CA VAL A 213 -27.38 -14.43 -7.30
C VAL A 213 -28.01 -14.64 -5.93
N LYS A 214 -27.50 -15.61 -5.16
CA LYS A 214 -28.01 -15.95 -3.82
C LYS A 214 -27.68 -14.88 -2.78
N THR A 215 -26.45 -14.37 -2.77
CA THR A 215 -26.01 -13.41 -1.75
C THR A 215 -26.44 -11.98 -2.04
N ARG A 216 -26.73 -11.66 -3.30
CA ARG A 216 -27.12 -10.32 -3.75
C ARG A 216 -26.18 -9.25 -3.22
N CYS A 217 -24.86 -9.49 -3.29
CA CYS A 217 -23.88 -8.58 -2.68
C CYS A 217 -23.99 -7.14 -3.18
N TRP A 218 -24.57 -6.90 -4.37
CA TRP A 218 -24.85 -5.56 -4.88
C TRP A 218 -25.93 -4.77 -4.10
N GLU A 219 -26.70 -5.42 -3.23
CA GLU A 219 -27.62 -4.75 -2.29
C GLU A 219 -26.86 -4.15 -1.08
N GLY A 220 -25.57 -4.45 -0.94
CA GLY A 220 -24.73 -4.01 0.16
C GLY A 220 -25.01 -4.78 1.47
N PRO A 221 -24.17 -4.60 2.50
CA PRO A 221 -24.37 -5.28 3.77
C PRO A 221 -25.52 -4.64 4.56
N ARG A 222 -26.30 -5.46 5.28
CA ARG A 222 -27.50 -5.01 6.01
C ARG A 222 -27.23 -3.90 7.02
N TRP A 223 -26.04 -3.89 7.63
CA TRP A 223 -25.68 -2.86 8.60
C TRP A 223 -25.55 -1.48 7.94
N LEU A 224 -25.26 -1.41 6.63
CA LEU A 224 -25.13 -0.15 5.90
C LEU A 224 -26.47 0.58 5.79
N SER A 225 -27.56 -0.17 5.59
CA SER A 225 -28.93 0.35 5.65
C SER A 225 -29.36 0.77 7.06
N SER A 226 -28.67 0.37 8.13
CA SER A 226 -28.91 0.88 9.49
C SER A 226 -27.88 1.89 9.96
N PHE A 227 -26.81 2.10 9.18
CA PHE A 227 -25.63 2.85 9.60
C PHE A 227 -25.99 4.29 9.93
N GLN A 228 -25.90 4.66 11.20
CA GLN A 228 -25.84 6.06 11.61
C GLN A 228 -24.37 6.41 11.69
N ASP A 229 -23.97 7.56 11.14
CA ASP A 229 -22.62 8.12 11.23
C ASP A 229 -22.33 8.61 12.67
N LYS A 230 -22.55 7.72 13.64
CA LYS A 230 -22.17 7.87 15.04
C LYS A 230 -20.73 7.43 15.10
N GLY A 231 -19.82 8.41 15.17
CA GLY A 231 -18.37 8.23 15.16
C GLY A 231 -17.95 6.95 15.88
N LEU A 232 -17.42 5.99 15.14
CA LEU A 232 -17.12 4.68 15.68
C LEU A 232 -15.79 4.69 16.43
N SER A 233 -15.82 3.93 17.52
CA SER A 233 -14.79 3.66 18.51
C SER A 233 -13.51 3.09 17.90
N ASN A 234 -12.41 3.77 18.16
CA ASN A 234 -11.04 3.37 17.84
C ASN A 234 -10.54 2.39 18.90
N GLY A 235 -10.80 1.09 18.71
CA GLY A 235 -10.26 0.04 19.57
C GLY A 235 -9.94 -1.19 18.76
N PHE A 236 -8.89 -1.12 17.94
CA PHE A 236 -8.34 -2.28 17.24
C PHE A 236 -6.88 -2.45 17.66
N GLU A 237 -6.47 -3.72 17.84
CA GLU A 237 -5.07 -4.04 18.13
C GLU A 237 -4.20 -3.67 16.91
N LEU A 238 -3.10 -2.97 17.19
CA LEU A 238 -2.13 -2.56 16.19
C LEU A 238 -0.97 -3.56 16.20
N ASP A 239 -0.64 -4.11 15.04
CA ASP A 239 0.62 -4.80 14.85
C ASP A 239 1.72 -3.75 14.61
N GLU A 240 2.32 -3.27 15.70
CA GLU A 240 3.36 -2.25 15.60
C GLU A 240 4.57 -2.72 14.79
N ASP A 241 4.91 -4.01 14.84
CA ASP A 241 6.04 -4.57 14.13
C ASP A 241 5.83 -4.52 12.60
N GLU A 242 4.63 -4.91 12.13
CA GLU A 242 4.29 -4.84 10.71
C GLU A 242 4.26 -3.39 10.18
N ILE A 243 3.77 -2.44 11.00
CA ILE A 243 3.78 -1.02 10.69
C ILE A 243 5.21 -0.47 10.61
N LEU A 244 6.07 -0.84 11.56
CA LEU A 244 7.45 -0.37 11.69
C LEU A 244 8.37 -0.90 10.57
N GLN A 245 8.05 -2.04 9.95
CA GLN A 245 8.83 -2.57 8.81
C GLN A 245 8.94 -1.59 7.63
N GLU A 246 7.90 -0.77 7.40
CA GLU A 246 7.87 0.21 6.31
C GLU A 246 8.33 1.61 6.75
N ARG A 247 8.68 1.80 8.03
CA ARG A 247 9.29 3.05 8.48
C ARG A 247 10.72 3.13 7.93
N LYS A 248 11.04 4.21 7.20
CA LYS A 248 12.43 4.45 6.80
C LYS A 248 13.27 4.54 8.06
N LYS A 249 14.30 3.70 8.13
CA LYS A 249 15.37 3.84 9.11
C LYS A 249 16.02 5.20 8.86
N SER A 250 15.63 6.21 9.63
CA SER A 250 16.43 7.42 9.71
C SER A 250 17.81 6.99 10.20
N ALA A 251 18.86 7.32 9.44
CA ALA A 251 20.20 7.32 9.97
C ALA A 251 20.25 8.43 11.03
N VAL A 252 19.81 8.11 12.23
CA VAL A 252 19.96 9.01 13.37
C VAL A 252 21.45 9.03 13.63
N SER A 253 22.10 10.15 13.34
CA SER A 253 23.37 10.52 13.97
C SER A 253 23.07 10.59 15.47
N ALA A 254 23.24 9.46 16.14
CA ALA A 254 23.02 9.28 17.56
C ALA A 254 23.97 10.20 18.34
N LEU A 255 23.52 11.39 18.73
CA LEU A 255 24.00 12.06 19.92
C LEU A 255 23.37 11.32 21.10
N VAL A 256 23.97 10.18 21.47
CA VAL A 256 23.57 9.42 22.66
C VAL A 256 24.32 10.00 23.84
N SER A 257 23.57 10.59 24.76
CA SER A 257 23.96 10.74 26.16
C SER A 257 24.14 9.33 26.73
N VAL A 258 25.38 8.89 26.84
CA VAL A 258 25.71 7.53 27.29
C VAL A 258 25.48 7.44 28.79
N ASN A 259 24.49 6.64 29.19
CA ASN A 259 24.55 5.90 30.46
C ASN A 259 24.49 4.40 30.13
N GLN A 260 25.50 3.68 30.65
CA GLN A 260 25.62 2.21 30.77
C GLN A 260 26.04 1.38 29.54
N GLU A 261 27.36 1.31 29.36
CA GLU A 261 28.25 0.13 29.23
C GLU A 261 27.98 -1.02 28.23
N SER A 262 26.91 -1.04 27.43
CA SER A 262 26.63 -2.19 26.53
C SER A 262 26.89 -1.99 25.03
N SER A 263 27.46 -0.86 24.59
CA SER A 263 27.55 -0.54 23.14
C SER A 263 28.95 -0.11 22.65
N ILE A 264 30.01 -0.79 23.09
CA ILE A 264 31.36 -0.53 22.55
C ILE A 264 31.52 -1.17 21.16
N SER A 265 30.98 -2.38 20.95
CA SER A 265 31.17 -3.13 19.70
C SER A 265 30.54 -2.44 18.46
N GLY A 266 29.32 -1.91 18.61
CA GLY A 266 28.64 -1.17 17.52
C GLY A 266 29.36 0.12 17.17
N SER A 267 29.86 0.83 18.18
CA SER A 267 30.59 2.10 18.04
C SER A 267 31.93 1.92 17.34
N VAL A 268 32.66 0.84 17.66
CA VAL A 268 33.95 0.49 17.02
C VAL A 268 33.77 0.21 15.52
N ASN A 269 32.70 -0.49 15.13
CA ASN A 269 32.43 -0.78 13.73
C ASN A 269 32.10 0.50 12.93
N ILE A 270 31.33 1.41 13.52
CA ILE A 270 31.01 2.71 12.90
C ILE A 270 32.27 3.56 12.73
N PHE A 271 33.12 3.63 13.76
CA PHE A 271 34.38 4.38 13.69
C PHE A 271 35.31 3.84 12.60
N GLN A 272 35.53 2.53 12.54
CA GLN A 272 36.37 1.91 11.50
C GLN A 272 35.84 2.20 10.08
N ASN A 273 34.52 2.17 9.88
CA ASN A 273 33.91 2.52 8.60
C ASN A 273 34.11 4.00 8.23
N MET A 274 34.02 4.91 9.20
CA MET A 274 34.30 6.34 8.98
C MET A 274 35.77 6.59 8.63
N VAL A 275 36.71 5.95 9.33
CA VAL A 275 38.14 6.07 9.04
C VAL A 275 38.44 5.58 7.62
N ARG A 276 37.84 4.45 7.20
CA ARG A 276 37.99 3.95 5.81
C ARG A 276 37.46 4.94 4.78
N LEU A 277 36.27 5.50 5.01
CA LEU A 277 35.65 6.47 4.10
C LEU A 277 36.52 7.73 3.96
N VAL A 278 36.94 8.32 5.08
CA VAL A 278 37.80 9.52 5.09
C VAL A 278 39.17 9.23 4.46
N GLY A 279 39.71 8.04 4.67
CA GLY A 279 40.95 7.58 4.01
C GLY A 279 40.81 7.56 2.49
N TRP A 280 39.71 7.00 1.97
CA TRP A 280 39.44 6.98 0.53
C TRP A 280 39.23 8.37 -0.07
N ILE A 281 38.48 9.24 0.62
CA ILE A 281 38.27 10.63 0.19
C ILE A 281 39.62 11.37 0.12
N THR A 282 40.46 11.22 1.15
CA THR A 282 41.77 11.87 1.22
C THR A 282 42.69 11.38 0.09
N ARG A 283 42.73 10.06 -0.16
CA ARG A 283 43.49 9.48 -1.26
C ARG A 283 42.96 9.93 -2.62
N PHE A 284 41.65 10.02 -2.78
CA PHE A 284 41.03 10.52 -4.01
C PHE A 284 41.46 11.96 -4.30
N ILE A 285 41.38 12.85 -3.31
CA ILE A 285 41.85 14.23 -3.41
C ILE A 285 43.34 14.27 -3.79
N GLN A 286 44.16 13.48 -3.11
CA GLN A 286 45.60 13.42 -3.39
C GLN A 286 45.89 12.92 -4.82
N ASN A 287 45.17 11.90 -5.29
CA ASN A 287 45.32 11.37 -6.65
C ASN A 287 44.83 12.34 -7.74
N CYS A 288 43.84 13.19 -7.43
CA CYS A 288 43.40 14.26 -8.31
C CYS A 288 44.45 15.38 -8.45
N CYS A 289 45.25 15.60 -7.40
CA CYS A 289 46.34 16.58 -7.39
C CYS A 289 47.69 16.02 -7.89
N SER A 290 47.78 14.71 -8.16
CA SER A 290 49.01 14.03 -8.59
C SER A 290 49.01 13.66 -10.07
N ILE A 291 50.20 13.74 -10.69
CA ILE A 291 50.49 13.19 -12.02
C ILE A 291 50.27 11.67 -11.99
N LYS A 292 49.81 11.07 -13.11
CA LYS A 292 49.38 9.67 -13.20
C LYS A 292 50.34 8.65 -12.58
N GLU A 293 51.63 8.86 -12.70
CA GLU A 293 52.69 7.96 -12.21
C GLU A 293 52.83 7.94 -10.68
N ASN A 294 52.40 9.01 -10.01
CA ASN A 294 52.48 9.18 -8.55
C ASN A 294 51.13 8.92 -7.84
N ARG A 295 50.19 8.26 -8.51
CA ARG A 295 48.89 7.93 -7.92
C ARG A 295 48.99 6.68 -7.07
N ASN A 296 48.44 6.75 -5.87
CA ASN A 296 48.32 5.58 -5.01
C ASN A 296 47.19 4.68 -5.51
N VAL A 297 47.52 3.42 -5.77
CA VAL A 297 46.61 2.37 -6.26
C VAL A 297 46.63 1.19 -5.29
N GLY A 298 45.53 0.46 -5.14
CA GLY A 298 45.39 -0.67 -4.22
C GLY A 298 44.71 -0.30 -2.90
N GLU A 299 44.88 -1.12 -1.86
CA GLU A 299 44.27 -0.91 -0.54
C GLU A 299 44.83 0.31 0.22
N LEU A 300 44.07 0.82 1.20
CA LEU A 300 44.54 1.92 2.05
C LEU A 300 45.73 1.48 2.92
N THR A 301 46.78 2.30 2.97
CA THR A 301 47.95 2.02 3.80
C THR A 301 47.68 2.40 5.26
N ALA A 302 48.42 1.81 6.20
CA ALA A 302 48.35 2.16 7.61
C ALA A 302 48.60 3.67 7.87
N SER A 303 49.41 4.32 7.02
CA SER A 303 49.66 5.76 7.11
C SER A 303 48.42 6.60 6.75
N GLU A 304 47.60 6.14 5.81
CA GLU A 304 46.36 6.82 5.41
C GLU A 304 45.25 6.60 6.43
N PHE A 305 45.20 5.42 7.06
CA PHE A 305 44.33 5.18 8.22
C PHE A 305 44.61 6.16 9.36
N ARG A 306 45.88 6.30 9.77
CA ARG A 306 46.27 7.26 10.83
C ARG A 306 45.94 8.71 10.48
N LYS A 307 46.15 9.12 9.23
CA LYS A 307 45.78 10.46 8.76
C LYS A 307 44.28 10.68 8.81
N ALA A 308 43.48 9.69 8.39
CA ALA A 308 42.03 9.76 8.43
C ALA A 308 41.49 9.84 9.87
N GLU A 309 42.06 9.08 10.81
CA GLU A 309 41.75 9.18 12.25
C GLU A 309 42.01 10.58 12.79
N LEU A 310 43.18 11.15 12.52
CA LEU A 310 43.53 12.50 12.96
C LEU A 310 42.61 13.58 12.38
N ILE A 311 42.17 13.44 11.13
CA ILE A 311 41.20 14.34 10.51
C ILE A 311 39.85 14.26 11.24
N ILE A 312 39.37 13.05 11.53
CA ILE A 312 38.12 12.85 12.27
C ILE A 312 38.23 13.46 13.67
N PHE A 313 39.34 13.23 14.39
CA PHE A 313 39.55 13.82 15.71
C PHE A 313 39.58 15.34 15.66
N ARG A 314 40.25 15.96 14.68
CA ARG A 314 40.27 17.42 14.53
C ARG A 314 38.89 18.00 14.24
N ILE A 315 38.07 17.33 13.45
CA ILE A 315 36.70 17.76 13.16
C ILE A 315 35.84 17.69 14.42
N VAL A 316 35.96 16.62 15.19
CA VAL A 316 35.25 16.46 16.47
C VAL A 316 35.71 17.52 17.46
N GLN A 317 37.01 17.69 17.66
CA GLN A 317 37.59 18.72 18.54
C GLN A 317 37.09 20.12 18.14
N LYS A 318 37.15 20.48 16.86
CA LYS A 318 36.69 21.78 16.37
C LYS A 318 35.19 22.01 16.55
N LYS A 319 34.38 20.95 16.56
CA LYS A 319 32.92 21.04 16.73
C LYS A 319 32.52 21.09 18.21
N THR A 320 33.27 20.38 19.07
CA THR A 320 32.97 20.26 20.50
C THR A 320 33.50 21.44 21.31
N PHE A 321 34.66 22.00 20.96
CA PHE A 321 35.34 23.06 21.71
C PHE A 321 35.23 24.45 21.03
N GLN A 322 34.11 24.76 20.39
CA GLN A 322 33.90 26.12 19.86
C GLN A 322 33.74 27.12 21.01
N GLY A 323 34.80 27.87 21.33
CA GLY A 323 34.75 28.99 22.27
C GLY A 323 35.84 29.03 23.35
N GLU A 324 36.75 28.06 23.42
CA GLU A 324 37.87 28.07 24.36
C GLU A 324 39.22 28.11 23.61
N ASP A 325 39.98 29.19 23.79
CA ASP A 325 41.36 29.34 23.30
C ASP A 325 42.32 28.49 24.14
N ASP A 326 42.16 27.16 24.11
CA ASP A 326 43.12 26.27 24.73
C ASP A 326 43.52 25.12 23.78
N ILE A 327 44.34 25.48 22.80
CA ILE A 327 44.97 24.56 21.83
C ILE A 327 46.06 23.69 22.52
N SER A 328 46.30 23.86 23.83
CA SER A 328 47.42 23.25 24.53
C SER A 328 47.16 21.85 25.11
N PHE A 329 45.93 21.34 25.06
CA PHE A 329 45.61 20.01 25.56
C PHE A 329 44.92 19.15 24.49
N CYS A 330 45.45 17.94 24.25
CA CYS A 330 44.79 16.78 23.62
C CYS A 330 45.43 16.17 22.36
N LEU A 331 46.75 16.23 22.18
CA LEU A 331 47.49 15.18 21.44
C LEU A 331 48.85 14.89 22.11
N GLN A 332 48.83 14.46 23.37
CA GLN A 332 49.94 13.71 23.98
C GLN A 332 49.37 12.55 24.81
N ARG A 333 48.94 11.50 24.12
CA ARG A 333 49.12 10.11 24.53
C ARG A 333 48.89 9.16 23.37
#